data_AF-A0A453F6X4-F1
#
_entry.id   AF-A0A453F6X4-F1
#
_cell.length_a   1.000
_cell.length_b   1.000
_cell.length_c   1.000
_cell.angle_alpha   90.00
_cell.angle_beta   90.00
_cell.angle_gamma   90.00
#
_symmetry.space_group_name_H-M   'P 1'
#
loop_
_entity.id
_entity.type
_entity.pdbx_description
1 polymer ?
#
loop_
_entity_poly.entity_id
_entity_poly.type
_entity_poly.pdbx_seq_one_letter_code
_entity_poly.pdbx_strand_id
1 'polypeptide(L)'
;MLVPGRRRLLVLCTSFVVLSLLTLPSDGSSNSTEDLNQGRNKTGHPLELTPRTAFQLKLHALFHWSSFGLLMPVGILLVRMSSKSKSGRCSRVLFYCHVISQIAAVLLATGGAALSLMNFENSFSNSHQRVGLALYGFMWLQPIIGFFRPERGVKGRSLWFFFHWLLGIAVCATGIVNVYSGLRTYHERTARSVSLWTGLLTVEISFLAFFYLLIDRWSYMIKQGRLPVEQLRPNDNHRTYPTTLRKELGMVQE
;
A
#
# COMPACT_ATOMS: atom_id res chain seq x y z
N MET A 1 17.83 -9.29 -26.75
CA MET A 1 16.62 -10.06 -27.15
C MET A 1 15.97 -10.63 -25.90
N LEU A 2 14.78 -10.15 -25.52
CA LEU A 2 14.05 -10.57 -24.31
C LEU A 2 13.09 -11.72 -24.65
N VAL A 3 13.11 -12.78 -23.84
CA VAL A 3 12.35 -14.03 -24.04
C VAL A 3 10.83 -13.78 -23.97
N PRO A 4 10.02 -14.31 -24.91
CA PRO A 4 8.58 -13.99 -25.06
C PRO A 4 7.71 -14.30 -23.82
N GLY A 5 8.10 -15.27 -22.98
CA GLY A 5 7.33 -15.68 -21.80
C GLY A 5 7.21 -14.61 -20.71
N ARG A 6 8.21 -13.73 -20.57
CA ARG A 6 8.22 -12.68 -19.54
C ARG A 6 7.25 -11.54 -19.83
N ARG A 7 6.88 -11.32 -21.10
CA ARG A 7 5.94 -10.26 -21.51
C ARG A 7 4.49 -10.61 -21.15
N ARG A 8 4.13 -11.90 -21.20
CA ARG A 8 2.78 -12.38 -20.83
C ARG A 8 2.52 -12.26 -19.33
N LEU A 9 3.51 -12.60 -18.50
CA LEU A 9 3.42 -12.41 -17.04
C LEU A 9 3.32 -10.92 -16.65
N LEU A 10 4.03 -10.05 -17.40
CA LEU A 10 4.03 -8.59 -17.22
C LEU A 10 2.66 -7.96 -17.44
N VAL A 11 1.94 -8.40 -18.47
CA VAL A 11 0.58 -7.92 -18.79
C VAL A 11 -0.43 -8.50 -17.79
N LEU A 12 -0.28 -9.76 -17.38
CA LEU A 12 -1.21 -10.39 -16.42
C LEU A 12 -1.13 -9.73 -15.03
N CYS A 13 0.08 -9.40 -14.53
CA CYS A 13 0.23 -8.78 -13.22
C CYS A 13 -0.19 -7.30 -13.19
N THR A 14 0.06 -6.54 -14.26
CA THR A 14 -0.35 -5.12 -14.33
C THR A 14 -1.84 -4.98 -14.58
N SER A 15 -2.42 -5.81 -15.46
CA SER A 15 -3.86 -5.83 -15.70
C SER A 15 -4.66 -6.30 -14.48
N PHE A 16 -4.16 -7.23 -13.66
CA PHE A 16 -4.89 -7.68 -12.46
C PHE A 16 -4.90 -6.63 -11.34
N VAL A 17 -3.83 -5.84 -11.17
CA VAL A 17 -3.78 -4.74 -10.19
C VAL A 17 -4.75 -3.62 -10.59
N VAL A 18 -4.82 -3.29 -11.89
CA VAL A 18 -5.80 -2.34 -12.43
C VAL A 18 -7.23 -2.88 -12.31
N LEU A 19 -7.46 -4.17 -12.59
CA LEU A 19 -8.77 -4.80 -12.45
C LEU A 19 -9.23 -4.86 -10.98
N SER A 20 -8.31 -5.12 -10.03
CA SER A 20 -8.61 -5.13 -8.59
C SER A 20 -8.98 -3.74 -8.06
N LEU A 21 -8.43 -2.68 -8.66
CA LEU A 21 -8.79 -1.29 -8.35
C LEU A 21 -10.09 -0.85 -9.05
N LEU A 22 -10.41 -1.41 -10.21
CA LEU A 22 -11.64 -1.10 -10.97
C LEU A 22 -12.88 -1.86 -10.49
N THR A 23 -12.73 -2.90 -9.65
CA THR A 23 -13.88 -3.61 -9.04
C THR A 23 -14.38 -3.03 -7.72
N LEU A 24 -14.03 -1.77 -7.41
CA LEU A 24 -14.77 -1.00 -6.40
C LEU A 24 -16.15 -0.68 -6.97
N PRO A 25 -17.27 -1.17 -6.40
CA PRO A 25 -18.58 -0.74 -6.85
C PRO A 25 -18.70 0.76 -6.61
N SER A 26 -18.78 1.51 -7.71
CA SER A 26 -19.29 2.88 -7.69
C SER A 26 -20.81 2.75 -7.62
N ASP A 27 -21.37 2.91 -6.42
CA ASP A 27 -22.82 3.05 -6.27
C ASP A 27 -23.22 4.44 -6.82
N GLY A 28 -23.41 4.48 -8.14
CA GLY A 28 -23.95 5.59 -8.91
C GLY A 28 -25.19 5.11 -9.67
N SER A 29 -26.36 5.53 -9.19
CA SER A 29 -27.71 5.25 -9.68
C SER A 29 -27.93 5.48 -11.20
N SER A 30 -28.65 4.56 -11.88
CA SER A 30 -29.96 4.86 -12.50
C SER A 30 -30.57 3.68 -13.29
N ASN A 31 -31.81 3.35 -12.90
CA ASN A 31 -33.00 2.86 -13.63
C ASN A 31 -32.90 1.88 -14.82
N SER A 32 -33.44 0.68 -14.60
CA SER A 32 -34.46 0.09 -15.49
C SER A 32 -35.31 -0.93 -14.74
N THR A 33 -36.59 -0.63 -14.62
CA THR A 33 -37.71 -1.50 -14.25
C THR A 33 -37.78 -2.73 -15.15
N GLU A 34 -37.72 -3.93 -14.55
CA GLU A 34 -38.51 -5.07 -14.99
C GLU A 34 -38.95 -5.88 -13.76
N ASP A 35 -40.27 -6.00 -13.63
CA ASP A 35 -40.99 -6.83 -12.69
C ASP A 35 -40.61 -8.31 -12.84
N LEU A 36 -40.10 -8.93 -11.79
CA LEU A 36 -40.42 -10.31 -11.46
C LEU A 36 -40.47 -10.49 -9.94
N ASN A 37 -41.70 -10.43 -9.43
CA ASN A 37 -42.10 -10.95 -8.13
C ASN A 37 -41.74 -12.45 -8.01
N GLN A 38 -40.69 -12.78 -7.26
CA GLN A 38 -40.62 -14.08 -6.59
C GLN A 38 -39.80 -14.03 -5.29
N GLY A 39 -40.54 -13.88 -4.18
CA GLY A 39 -40.23 -14.46 -2.87
C GLY A 39 -38.81 -14.33 -2.32
N ARG A 40 -38.54 -13.24 -1.58
CA ARG A 40 -37.55 -13.32 -0.49
C ARG A 40 -37.81 -12.29 0.61
N ASN A 41 -38.84 -12.56 1.41
CA ASN A 41 -38.85 -12.11 2.81
C ASN A 41 -37.66 -12.76 3.53
N LYS A 42 -36.48 -12.14 3.47
CA LYS A 42 -35.43 -12.35 4.46
C LYS A 42 -35.42 -11.13 5.37
N THR A 43 -36.31 -11.14 6.36
CA THR A 43 -36.01 -10.56 7.66
C THR A 43 -34.76 -11.25 8.18
N GLY A 44 -33.58 -10.72 7.80
CA GLY A 44 -32.29 -11.27 8.19
C GLY A 44 -32.10 -11.00 9.68
N HIS A 45 -32.45 -11.97 10.52
CA HIS A 45 -31.99 -11.96 11.90
C HIS A 45 -30.44 -11.85 11.88
N PRO A 46 -29.84 -11.00 12.74
CA PRO A 46 -28.39 -10.94 12.88
C PRO A 46 -27.83 -12.35 13.09
N LEU A 47 -26.70 -12.66 12.46
CA LEU A 47 -26.08 -13.98 12.61
C LEU A 47 -25.66 -14.18 14.07
N GLU A 48 -26.36 -15.08 14.77
CA GLU A 48 -25.96 -15.50 16.11
C GLU A 48 -24.66 -16.30 16.02
N LEU A 49 -23.57 -15.71 16.53
CA LEU A 49 -22.26 -16.35 16.55
C LEU A 49 -22.09 -17.16 17.84
N THR A 50 -21.68 -18.42 17.71
CA THR A 50 -21.21 -19.19 18.87
C THR A 50 -20.00 -18.50 19.51
N PRO A 51 -19.77 -18.65 20.82
CA PRO A 51 -18.60 -18.05 21.49
C PRO A 51 -17.27 -18.43 20.82
N ARG A 52 -17.16 -19.68 20.34
CA ARG A 52 -15.98 -20.17 19.62
C ARG A 52 -15.78 -19.45 18.29
N THR A 53 -16.81 -19.37 17.45
CA THR A 53 -16.72 -18.69 16.14
C THR A 53 -16.46 -17.19 16.32
N ALA A 54 -17.09 -16.56 17.32
CA ALA A 54 -16.85 -15.15 17.65
C ALA A 54 -15.39 -14.89 18.08
N PHE A 55 -14.80 -15.79 18.87
CA PHE A 55 -13.39 -15.69 19.26
C PHE A 55 -12.45 -15.87 18.06
N GLN A 56 -12.71 -16.88 17.21
CA GLN A 56 -11.94 -17.10 15.99
C GLN A 56 -12.02 -15.90 15.03
N LEU A 57 -13.20 -15.29 14.88
CA LEU A 57 -13.38 -14.11 14.03
C LEU A 57 -12.59 -12.90 14.55
N LYS A 58 -12.55 -12.70 15.87
CA LYS A 58 -11.71 -11.68 16.51
C LYS A 58 -10.22 -11.95 16.28
N LEU A 59 -9.76 -13.19 16.43
CA LEU A 59 -8.37 -13.57 16.16
C LEU A 59 -7.99 -13.36 14.69
N HIS A 60 -8.87 -13.75 13.76
CA HIS A 60 -8.67 -13.53 12.32
C HIS A 60 -8.50 -12.04 12.02
N ALA A 61 -9.41 -11.20 12.55
CA ALA A 61 -9.34 -9.76 12.40
C ALA A 61 -8.06 -9.17 13.01
N LEU A 62 -7.68 -9.60 14.22
CA LEU A 62 -6.46 -9.16 14.90
C LEU A 62 -5.21 -9.52 14.10
N PHE A 63 -5.10 -10.75 13.61
CA PHE A 63 -3.95 -11.20 12.81
C PHE A 63 -3.80 -10.40 11.52
N HIS A 64 -4.90 -10.14 10.81
CA HIS A 64 -4.84 -9.35 9.58
C HIS A 64 -4.62 -7.85 9.82
N TRP A 65 -5.13 -7.29 10.92
CA TRP A 65 -4.77 -5.95 11.35
C TRP A 65 -3.27 -5.86 11.64
N SER A 66 -2.77 -6.69 12.56
CA SER A 66 -1.35 -6.66 12.94
C SER A 66 -0.43 -6.88 11.74
N SER A 67 -0.83 -7.72 10.79
CA SER A 67 -0.08 -7.95 9.55
C SER A 67 -0.19 -6.80 8.55
N PHE A 68 -1.36 -6.63 7.91
CA PHE A 68 -1.55 -5.72 6.78
C PHE A 68 -1.74 -4.26 7.21
N GLY A 69 -2.39 -4.04 8.36
CA GLY A 69 -2.63 -2.71 8.92
C GLY A 69 -1.39 -2.08 9.54
N LEU A 70 -0.54 -2.89 10.20
CA LEU A 70 0.59 -2.36 10.97
C LEU A 70 1.96 -2.81 10.45
N LEU A 71 2.28 -4.11 10.51
CA LEU A 71 3.65 -4.58 10.27
C LEU A 71 4.10 -4.38 8.82
N MET A 72 3.24 -4.62 7.83
CA MET A 72 3.63 -4.41 6.42
C MET A 72 3.94 -2.93 6.11
N PRO A 73 3.08 -1.95 6.48
CA PRO A 73 3.41 -0.53 6.36
C PRO A 73 4.67 -0.13 7.12
N VAL A 74 4.86 -0.62 8.35
CA VAL A 74 6.08 -0.37 9.15
C VAL A 74 7.30 -0.93 8.44
N GLY A 75 7.23 -2.14 7.88
CA GLY A 75 8.28 -2.71 7.05
C GLY A 75 8.63 -1.80 5.87
N ILE A 76 7.64 -1.26 5.17
CA ILE A 76 7.84 -0.32 4.05
C ILE A 76 8.51 0.98 4.52
N LEU A 77 8.10 1.52 5.67
CA LEU A 77 8.74 2.69 6.28
C LEU A 77 10.21 2.42 6.60
N LEU A 78 10.52 1.28 7.23
CA LEU A 78 11.87 0.89 7.63
C LEU A 78 12.83 0.78 6.42
N VAL A 79 12.42 0.12 5.33
CA VAL A 79 13.26 0.03 4.13
C VAL A 79 13.43 1.39 3.44
N ARG A 80 12.41 2.24 3.51
CA ARG A 80 12.50 3.61 2.99
C ARG A 80 13.48 4.45 3.81
N MET A 81 13.43 4.38 5.14
CA MET A 81 14.42 5.01 6.02
C MET A 81 15.83 4.47 5.78
N SER A 82 15.97 3.16 5.61
CA SER A 82 17.24 2.49 5.27
C SER A 82 17.87 3.10 4.00
N SER A 83 17.05 3.39 2.99
CA SER A 83 17.51 3.98 1.73
C SER A 83 17.96 5.44 1.82
N LYS A 84 17.45 6.20 2.81
CA LYS A 84 17.79 7.62 3.04
C LYS A 84 18.91 7.80 4.07
N SER A 85 19.25 6.75 4.81
CA SER A 85 20.28 6.82 5.87
C SER A 85 21.68 7.00 5.28
N LYS A 86 22.42 7.98 5.81
CA LYS A 86 23.82 8.23 5.44
C LYS A 86 24.81 7.28 6.12
N SER A 87 24.38 6.62 7.21
CA SER A 87 25.22 5.68 7.96
C SER A 87 25.02 4.27 7.45
N GLY A 88 26.09 3.62 6.97
CA GLY A 88 26.04 2.25 6.48
C GLY A 88 25.56 1.24 7.53
N ARG A 89 25.92 1.45 8.81
CA ARG A 89 25.46 0.62 9.93
C ARG A 89 23.95 0.78 10.14
N CYS A 90 23.46 2.02 10.20
CA CYS A 90 22.04 2.32 10.38
C CYS A 90 21.20 1.78 9.21
N SER A 91 21.65 1.97 7.97
CA SER A 91 20.99 1.43 6.78
C SER A 91 20.84 -0.10 6.86
N ARG A 92 21.89 -0.81 7.30
CA ARG A 92 21.87 -2.26 7.47
C ARG A 92 20.89 -2.71 8.57
N VAL A 93 20.90 -2.07 9.73
CA VAL A 93 19.97 -2.38 10.83
C VAL A 93 18.52 -2.20 10.38
N LEU A 94 18.19 -1.04 9.77
CA LEU A 94 16.84 -0.76 9.28
C LEU A 94 16.39 -1.76 8.20
N PHE A 95 17.32 -2.22 7.35
CA PHE A 95 17.03 -3.28 6.37
C PHE A 95 16.70 -4.62 7.04
N TYR A 96 17.43 -5.02 8.09
CA TYR A 96 17.08 -6.23 8.85
C TYR A 96 15.75 -6.09 9.60
N CYS A 97 15.49 -4.94 10.22
CA CYS A 97 14.20 -4.66 10.84
C CYS A 97 13.05 -4.78 9.82
N HIS A 98 13.25 -4.28 8.59
CA HIS A 98 12.28 -4.49 7.51
C HIS A 98 12.04 -5.99 7.25
N VAL A 99 13.10 -6.79 7.05
CA VAL A 99 12.95 -8.23 6.77
C VAL A 99 12.23 -8.95 7.91
N ILE A 100 12.63 -8.71 9.17
CA ILE A 100 12.01 -9.33 10.35
C ILE A 100 10.53 -8.94 10.45
N SER A 101 10.22 -7.65 10.28
CA SER A 101 8.85 -7.13 10.29
C SER A 101 8.00 -7.79 9.20
N GLN A 102 8.53 -7.97 7.99
CA GLN A 102 7.80 -8.62 6.89
C GLN A 102 7.61 -10.12 7.10
N ILE A 103 8.59 -10.82 7.68
CA ILE A 103 8.43 -12.23 8.05
C ILE A 103 7.30 -12.37 9.09
N ALA A 104 7.32 -11.55 10.14
CA ALA A 104 6.27 -11.55 11.16
C ALA A 104 4.88 -11.25 10.55
N ALA A 105 4.80 -10.28 9.64
CA ALA A 105 3.56 -9.95 8.94
C ALA A 105 3.03 -11.13 8.12
N VAL A 106 3.89 -11.79 7.33
CA VAL A 106 3.49 -12.95 6.51
C VAL A 106 3.03 -14.12 7.38
N LEU A 107 3.70 -14.38 8.51
CA LEU A 107 3.30 -15.44 9.44
C LEU A 107 1.93 -15.16 10.07
N LEU A 108 1.68 -13.93 10.53
CA LEU A 108 0.38 -13.53 11.07
C LEU A 108 -0.73 -13.61 10.03
N ALA A 109 -0.50 -13.11 8.81
CA ALA A 109 -1.48 -13.22 7.72
C ALA A 109 -1.75 -14.69 7.34
N THR A 110 -0.73 -15.55 7.38
CA THR A 110 -0.87 -17.00 7.18
C THR A 110 -1.72 -17.64 8.28
N GLY A 111 -1.48 -17.29 9.54
CA GLY A 111 -2.34 -17.72 10.65
C GLY A 111 -3.79 -17.27 10.48
N GLY A 112 -4.01 -16.02 10.06
CA GLY A 112 -5.34 -15.46 9.84
C GLY A 112 -6.07 -16.15 8.69
N ALA A 113 -5.37 -16.41 7.58
CA ALA A 113 -5.89 -17.14 6.44
C ALA A 113 -6.21 -18.59 6.79
N ALA A 114 -5.31 -19.29 7.50
CA ALA A 114 -5.56 -20.65 7.96
C ALA A 114 -6.79 -20.73 8.88
N LEU A 115 -6.93 -19.76 9.79
CA LEU A 115 -8.10 -19.68 10.67
C LEU A 115 -9.40 -19.53 9.87
N SER A 116 -9.40 -18.69 8.83
CA SER A 116 -10.54 -18.52 7.93
C SER A 116 -10.86 -19.78 7.12
N LEU A 117 -9.84 -20.42 6.54
CA LEU A 117 -10.03 -21.59 5.69
C LEU A 117 -10.51 -22.81 6.48
N MET A 118 -10.06 -22.97 7.73
CA MET A 118 -10.36 -24.14 8.54
C MET A 118 -11.67 -24.01 9.34
N ASN A 119 -12.10 -22.80 9.68
CA ASN A 119 -13.18 -22.61 10.67
C ASN A 119 -14.39 -21.82 10.17
N PHE A 120 -14.31 -21.15 9.02
CA PHE A 120 -15.41 -20.33 8.52
C PHE A 120 -16.01 -20.90 7.23
N GLU A 121 -17.27 -20.55 6.96
CA GLU A 121 -17.91 -20.87 5.69
C GLU A 121 -17.35 -19.99 4.57
N ASN A 122 -16.55 -20.60 3.69
CA ASN A 122 -15.92 -19.94 2.56
C ASN A 122 -16.79 -20.08 1.30
N SER A 123 -17.95 -19.41 1.30
CA SER A 123 -18.84 -19.37 0.13
C SER A 123 -18.32 -18.48 -1.01
N PHE A 124 -17.31 -17.64 -0.75
CA PHE A 124 -16.70 -16.68 -1.69
C PHE A 124 -17.69 -15.74 -2.39
N SER A 125 -18.89 -15.60 -1.82
CA SER A 125 -19.92 -14.66 -2.28
C SER A 125 -19.59 -13.20 -1.93
N ASN A 126 -18.69 -12.99 -0.97
CA ASN A 126 -18.25 -11.67 -0.53
C ASN A 126 -16.93 -11.27 -1.21
N SER A 127 -16.82 -10.00 -1.63
CA SER A 127 -15.59 -9.42 -2.19
C SER A 127 -14.39 -9.54 -1.25
N HIS A 128 -14.56 -9.40 0.07
CA HIS A 128 -13.53 -9.58 1.09
C HIS A 128 -12.87 -10.97 1.02
N GLN A 129 -13.66 -12.04 0.86
CA GLN A 129 -13.13 -13.41 0.77
C GLN A 129 -12.34 -13.62 -0.52
N ARG A 130 -12.87 -13.15 -1.65
CA ARG A 130 -12.23 -13.26 -2.96
C ARG A 130 -10.92 -12.48 -3.04
N VAL A 131 -10.95 -11.22 -2.61
CA VAL A 131 -9.78 -10.34 -2.56
C VAL A 131 -8.77 -10.88 -1.57
N GLY A 132 -9.21 -11.34 -0.39
CA GLY A 132 -8.34 -11.94 0.63
C GLY A 132 -7.59 -13.18 0.13
N LEU A 133 -8.26 -14.07 -0.59
CA LEU A 133 -7.62 -15.26 -1.17
C LEU A 133 -6.57 -14.89 -2.24
N ALA A 134 -6.90 -13.96 -3.15
CA ALA A 134 -5.96 -13.48 -4.15
C ALA A 134 -4.75 -12.78 -3.50
N LEU A 135 -5.02 -11.92 -2.52
CA LEU A 135 -4.01 -11.21 -1.73
C LEU A 135 -3.03 -12.16 -1.07
N TYR A 136 -3.51 -13.28 -0.51
CA TYR A 136 -2.66 -14.29 0.11
C TYR A 136 -1.64 -14.88 -0.87
N GLY A 137 -2.06 -15.17 -2.11
CA GLY A 137 -1.15 -15.61 -3.17
C GLY A 137 -0.07 -14.58 -3.50
N PHE A 138 -0.47 -13.32 -3.75
CA PHE A 138 0.48 -12.24 -4.07
C PHE A 138 1.40 -11.88 -2.90
N MET A 139 0.92 -11.99 -1.67
CA MET A 139 1.72 -11.80 -0.47
C MET A 139 2.88 -12.78 -0.42
N TRP A 140 2.69 -14.07 -0.73
CA TRP A 140 3.77 -15.06 -0.73
C TRP A 140 4.76 -14.87 -1.89
N LEU A 141 4.35 -14.24 -2.98
CA LEU A 141 5.30 -13.88 -4.06
C LEU A 141 6.33 -12.85 -3.60
N GLN A 142 5.99 -11.97 -2.64
CA GLN A 142 6.92 -10.96 -2.12
C GLN A 142 8.20 -11.53 -1.51
N PRO A 143 8.17 -12.44 -0.52
CA PRO A 143 9.38 -13.03 0.04
C PRO A 143 10.13 -13.88 -0.98
N ILE A 144 9.45 -14.57 -1.90
CA ILE A 144 10.10 -15.33 -2.98
C ILE A 144 10.91 -14.38 -3.87
N ILE A 145 10.30 -13.29 -4.35
CA ILE A 145 11.00 -12.26 -5.12
C ILE A 145 12.13 -11.64 -4.29
N GLY A 146 11.89 -11.39 -3.00
CA GLY A 146 12.87 -10.90 -2.04
C GLY A 146 14.10 -11.79 -1.91
N PHE A 147 13.91 -13.12 -1.91
CA PHE A 147 14.97 -14.11 -1.83
C PHE A 147 15.87 -14.09 -3.08
N PHE A 148 15.28 -13.93 -4.26
CA PHE A 148 16.02 -13.79 -5.53
C PHE A 148 16.55 -12.37 -5.79
N ARG A 149 16.83 -11.60 -4.74
CA ARG A 149 17.37 -10.25 -4.84
C ARG A 149 18.75 -10.24 -5.52
N PRO A 150 18.91 -9.59 -6.69
CA PRO A 150 20.19 -9.55 -7.39
C PRO A 150 21.23 -8.69 -6.65
N GLU A 151 22.51 -9.00 -6.83
CA GLU A 151 23.64 -8.22 -6.29
C GLU A 151 23.68 -6.77 -6.80
N ARG A 152 24.38 -5.89 -6.08
CA ARG A 152 24.51 -4.49 -6.50
C ARG A 152 25.34 -4.42 -7.80
N GLY A 153 24.94 -3.56 -8.73
CA GLY A 153 25.67 -3.33 -10.00
C GLY A 153 25.19 -4.16 -11.19
N VAL A 154 24.38 -5.20 -10.99
CA VAL A 154 23.85 -6.00 -12.11
C VAL A 154 22.68 -5.30 -12.81
N LYS A 155 22.65 -5.35 -14.16
CA LYS A 155 21.63 -4.68 -15.00
C LYS A 155 20.18 -5.04 -14.60
N GLY A 156 19.96 -6.25 -14.09
CA GLY A 156 18.63 -6.72 -13.67
C GLY A 156 18.12 -6.17 -12.32
N ARG A 157 18.98 -5.55 -11.50
CA ARG A 157 18.60 -5.12 -10.14
C ARG A 157 17.57 -3.99 -10.13
N SER A 158 17.66 -3.06 -11.08
CA SER A 158 16.70 -1.95 -11.19
C SER A 158 15.30 -2.48 -11.50
N LEU A 159 15.21 -3.44 -12.44
CA LEU A 159 13.95 -4.08 -12.82
C LEU A 159 13.36 -4.88 -11.65
N TRP A 160 14.18 -5.69 -10.98
CA TRP A 160 13.78 -6.40 -9.77
C TRP A 160 13.26 -5.43 -8.70
N PHE A 161 13.97 -4.34 -8.45
CA PHE A 161 13.59 -3.35 -7.44
C PHE A 161 12.24 -2.71 -7.77
N PHE A 162 12.03 -2.30 -9.01
CA PHE A 162 10.77 -1.71 -9.46
C PHE A 162 9.59 -2.66 -9.22
N PHE A 163 9.69 -3.92 -9.64
CA PHE A 163 8.60 -4.89 -9.47
C PHE A 163 8.38 -5.28 -8.02
N HIS A 164 9.46 -5.54 -7.26
CA HIS A 164 9.35 -5.88 -5.84
C HIS A 164 8.69 -4.74 -5.06
N TRP A 165 9.13 -3.50 -5.31
CA TRP A 165 8.56 -2.30 -4.71
C TRP A 165 7.09 -2.11 -5.10
N LEU A 166 6.77 -2.14 -6.40
CA LEU A 166 5.42 -1.91 -6.90
C LEU A 166 4.43 -2.94 -6.35
N LEU A 167 4.77 -4.24 -6.46
CA LEU A 167 3.95 -5.31 -5.91
C LEU A 167 3.84 -5.17 -4.37
N GLY A 168 4.87 -4.66 -3.70
CA GLY A 168 4.89 -4.56 -2.23
C GLY A 168 3.92 -3.50 -1.74
N ILE A 169 3.91 -2.34 -2.41
CA ILE A 169 2.92 -1.29 -2.18
C ILE A 169 1.51 -1.79 -2.53
N ALA A 170 1.35 -2.49 -3.65
CA ALA A 170 0.04 -3.02 -4.06
C ALA A 170 -0.54 -4.02 -3.05
N VAL A 171 0.27 -4.98 -2.58
CA VAL A 171 -0.12 -5.95 -1.53
C VAL A 171 -0.47 -5.23 -0.24
N CYS A 172 0.34 -4.26 0.20
CA CYS A 172 0.08 -3.52 1.43
C CYS A 172 -1.23 -2.71 1.34
N ALA A 173 -1.42 -1.93 0.27
CA ALA A 173 -2.61 -1.11 0.07
C ALA A 173 -3.88 -1.98 -0.04
N THR A 174 -3.82 -3.05 -0.85
CA THR A 174 -4.94 -4.00 -1.00
C THR A 174 -5.25 -4.70 0.33
N GLY A 175 -4.23 -5.04 1.11
CA GLY A 175 -4.39 -5.61 2.45
C GLY A 175 -5.14 -4.68 3.41
N ILE A 176 -4.75 -3.41 3.47
CA ILE A 176 -5.44 -2.40 4.29
C ILE A 176 -6.91 -2.27 3.87
N VAL A 177 -7.18 -2.12 2.57
CA VAL A 177 -8.55 -2.06 2.03
C VAL A 177 -9.34 -3.33 2.39
N ASN A 178 -8.70 -4.50 2.33
CA ASN A 178 -9.34 -5.75 2.67
C ASN A 178 -9.66 -5.86 4.16
N VAL A 179 -8.85 -5.28 5.06
CA VAL A 179 -9.17 -5.18 6.49
C VAL A 179 -10.42 -4.30 6.71
N TYR A 180 -10.52 -3.14 6.05
CA TYR A 180 -11.73 -2.32 6.10
C TYR A 180 -12.97 -3.05 5.57
N SER A 181 -12.84 -3.76 4.45
CA SER A 181 -13.94 -4.56 3.90
C SER A 181 -14.34 -5.70 4.85
N GLY A 182 -13.39 -6.27 5.60
CA GLY A 182 -13.64 -7.27 6.63
C GLY A 182 -14.43 -6.69 7.82
N LEU A 183 -14.05 -5.50 8.31
CA LEU A 183 -14.79 -4.79 9.36
C LEU A 183 -16.22 -4.46 8.92
N ARG A 184 -16.41 -3.99 7.67
CA ARG A 184 -17.75 -3.75 7.12
C ARG A 184 -18.57 -5.04 7.04
N THR A 185 -17.99 -6.12 6.53
CA THR A 185 -18.64 -7.43 6.46
C THR A 185 -19.04 -7.93 7.86
N TYR A 186 -18.19 -7.72 8.87
CA TYR A 186 -18.49 -8.06 10.26
C TYR A 186 -19.71 -7.29 10.77
N HIS A 187 -19.77 -5.99 10.50
CA HIS A 187 -20.91 -5.14 10.88
C HIS A 187 -22.21 -5.61 10.21
N GLU A 188 -22.19 -5.82 8.90
CA GLU A 188 -23.36 -6.28 8.12
C GLU A 188 -23.90 -7.63 8.59
N ARG A 189 -23.01 -8.56 8.99
CA ARG A 189 -23.40 -9.92 9.39
C ARG A 189 -23.86 -10.01 10.84
N THR A 190 -23.29 -9.20 11.74
CA THR A 190 -23.52 -9.32 13.19
C THR A 190 -24.33 -8.18 13.78
N ALA A 191 -24.61 -7.13 13.01
CA ALA A 191 -25.19 -5.86 13.46
C ALA A 191 -24.41 -5.16 14.61
N ARG A 192 -23.18 -5.59 14.90
CA ARG A 192 -22.33 -5.01 15.95
C ARG A 192 -21.57 -3.81 15.43
N SER A 193 -21.44 -2.77 16.25
CA SER A 193 -20.69 -1.56 15.89
C SER A 193 -19.20 -1.87 15.70
N VAL A 194 -18.65 -1.39 14.58
CA VAL A 194 -17.22 -1.45 14.25
C VAL A 194 -16.58 -0.06 14.18
N SER A 195 -17.31 0.98 14.57
CA SER A 195 -16.89 2.38 14.41
C SER A 195 -15.58 2.67 15.13
N LEU A 196 -15.45 2.24 16.40
CA LEU A 196 -14.22 2.42 17.19
C LEU A 196 -13.00 1.77 16.51
N TRP A 197 -13.15 0.51 16.07
CA TRP A 197 -12.08 -0.23 15.40
C TRP A 197 -11.70 0.40 14.06
N THR A 198 -12.69 0.85 13.29
CA THR A 198 -12.48 1.55 12.02
C THR A 198 -11.75 2.87 12.23
N GLY A 199 -12.14 3.64 13.26
CA GLY A 199 -11.50 4.90 13.63
C GLY A 199 -10.05 4.70 14.05
N LEU A 200 -9.77 3.72 14.92
CA LEU A 200 -8.40 3.38 15.35
C LEU A 200 -7.52 2.98 14.16
N LEU A 201 -8.00 2.11 13.27
CA LEU A 201 -7.27 1.74 12.06
C LEU A 201 -7.03 2.95 11.16
N THR A 202 -8.01 3.86 11.03
CA THR A 202 -7.88 5.06 10.20
C THR A 202 -6.81 6.01 10.75
N VAL A 203 -6.79 6.23 12.06
CA VAL A 203 -5.76 7.05 12.72
C VAL A 203 -4.39 6.41 12.56
N GLU A 204 -4.26 5.10 12.77
CA GLU A 204 -3.02 4.35 12.59
C GLU A 204 -2.48 4.48 11.16
N ILE A 205 -3.29 4.19 10.14
CA ILE A 205 -2.88 4.29 8.73
C ILE A 205 -2.54 5.72 8.35
N SER A 206 -3.31 6.70 8.83
CA SER A 206 -3.04 8.13 8.59
C SER A 206 -1.69 8.56 9.18
N PHE A 207 -1.39 8.10 10.40
CA PHE A 207 -0.09 8.33 11.03
C PHE A 207 1.04 7.69 10.22
N LEU A 208 0.92 6.42 9.82
CA LEU A 208 1.93 5.72 9.03
C LEU A 208 2.14 6.39 7.65
N ALA A 209 1.07 6.84 7.00
CA ALA A 209 1.12 7.59 5.75
C ALA A 209 1.81 8.95 5.92
N PHE A 210 1.49 9.68 7.00
CA PHE A 210 2.17 10.93 7.34
C PHE A 210 3.68 10.72 7.50
N PHE A 211 4.12 9.71 8.27
CA PHE A 211 5.54 9.39 8.41
C PHE A 211 6.19 8.98 7.08
N TYR A 212 5.48 8.25 6.23
CA TYR A 212 5.97 7.87 4.91
C TYR A 212 6.31 9.09 4.05
N LEU A 213 5.43 10.09 4.05
CA LEU A 213 5.65 11.37 3.36
C LEU A 213 6.75 12.20 4.03
N LEU A 214 6.78 12.21 5.36
CA LEU A 214 7.75 12.97 6.15
C LEU A 214 9.18 12.52 5.86
N ILE A 215 9.44 11.22 5.72
CA ILE A 215 10.78 10.68 5.42
C ILE A 215 11.38 11.30 4.16
N ASP A 216 10.57 11.56 3.13
CA ASP A 216 11.08 12.13 1.88
C ASP A 216 11.45 13.61 2.03
N ARG A 217 10.60 14.37 2.73
CA ARG A 217 10.76 15.82 2.92
C ARG A 217 11.69 16.20 4.07
N TRP A 218 12.00 15.28 4.98
CA TRP A 218 12.83 15.53 6.17
C TRP A 218 14.14 16.25 5.84
N SER A 219 14.88 15.73 4.87
CA SER A 219 16.16 16.31 4.45
C SER A 219 16.03 17.70 3.81
N TYR A 220 14.90 17.99 3.17
CA TYR A 220 14.62 19.30 2.57
C TYR A 220 14.25 20.32 3.65
N MET A 221 13.38 19.97 4.60
CA MET A 221 12.97 20.87 5.69
C MET A 221 14.16 21.29 6.56
N ILE A 222 15.05 20.36 6.90
CA ILE A 222 16.28 20.67 7.65
C ILE A 222 17.19 21.64 6.88
N LYS A 223 17.26 21.53 5.54
CA LYS A 223 18.06 22.44 4.73
C LYS A 223 17.48 23.86 4.72
N GLN A 224 16.16 23.99 4.63
CA GLN A 224 15.49 25.30 4.66
C GLN A 224 15.75 26.05 5.98
N GLY A 225 15.71 25.36 7.12
CA GLY A 225 16.00 25.96 8.43
C GLY A 225 17.48 26.25 8.71
N ARG A 226 18.39 25.91 7.78
CA ARG A 226 19.85 26.10 7.91
C ARG A 226 20.45 27.01 6.83
N LEU A 227 19.62 27.66 6.01
CA LEU A 227 20.12 28.61 5.03
C LEU A 227 20.75 29.82 5.75
N PRO A 228 22.02 30.18 5.46
CA PRO A 228 22.62 31.39 6.00
C PRO A 228 21.84 32.62 5.53
N VAL A 229 21.62 33.58 6.42
CA VAL A 229 20.96 34.87 6.13
C VAL A 229 21.62 35.60 4.93
N GLU A 230 22.90 35.30 4.64
CA GLU A 230 23.65 35.88 3.53
C GLU A 230 23.05 35.59 2.14
N GLN A 231 22.26 34.53 1.97
CA GLN A 231 21.61 34.21 0.69
C GLN A 231 20.28 34.96 0.47
N LEU A 232 19.80 35.71 1.47
CA LEU A 232 18.63 36.60 1.36
C LEU A 232 19.01 38.03 0.95
N ARG A 233 20.30 38.34 0.83
CA ARG A 233 20.75 39.61 0.24
C ARG A 233 20.67 39.48 -1.29
N PRO A 234 19.95 40.36 -1.99
CA PRO A 234 20.07 40.44 -3.44
C PRO A 234 21.54 40.72 -3.75
N ASN A 235 22.19 39.79 -4.44
CA ASN A 235 23.51 40.04 -4.98
C ASN A 235 23.31 40.96 -6.19
N ASP A 236 23.44 42.27 -5.99
CA ASP A 236 23.27 43.30 -7.03
C ASP A 236 24.34 43.25 -8.14
N ASN A 237 25.22 42.24 -8.16
CA ASN A 237 26.37 42.20 -9.05
C ASN A 237 26.33 40.98 -10.00
N HIS A 238 25.42 40.98 -10.97
CA HIS A 238 25.74 40.72 -12.39
C HIS A 238 24.47 40.84 -13.26
N ARG A 239 24.18 42.04 -13.77
CA ARG A 239 23.35 42.18 -14.97
C ARG A 239 24.22 41.86 -16.19
N THR A 240 24.42 40.58 -16.47
CA THR A 240 24.89 40.16 -17.79
C THR A 240 23.69 40.22 -18.72
N TYR A 241 23.55 41.34 -19.43
CA TYR A 241 22.55 41.46 -20.48
C TYR A 241 22.85 40.40 -21.56
N PRO A 242 21.83 39.67 -22.05
CA PRO A 242 22.00 38.76 -23.17
C PRO A 242 22.54 39.55 -24.36
N THR A 243 23.48 38.95 -25.10
CA THR A 243 24.21 39.52 -26.24
C THR A 243 23.30 40.10 -27.33
N THR A 244 22.01 39.73 -27.34
CA THR A 244 20.97 40.29 -28.21
C THR A 244 20.67 41.77 -27.92
N LEU A 245 20.71 42.22 -26.66
CA LEU A 245 20.39 43.61 -26.30
C LEU A 245 21.49 44.60 -26.76
N ARG A 246 22.75 44.14 -26.87
CA ARG A 246 23.87 44.96 -27.37
C ARG A 246 23.74 45.27 -28.86
N LYS A 247 23.13 44.38 -29.66
CA LYS A 247 22.90 44.62 -31.10
C LYS A 247 21.79 45.64 -31.34
N GLU A 248 20.71 45.57 -30.57
CA GLU A 248 19.60 46.52 -30.69
C GLU A 248 20.02 47.96 -30.32
N LEU A 249 20.83 48.13 -29.27
CA LEU A 249 21.33 49.45 -28.84
C LEU A 249 22.39 50.04 -29.79
N GLY A 250 23.03 49.24 -30.64
CA GLY A 250 23.99 49.70 -31.63
C GLY A 250 23.35 50.19 -32.94
N MET A 251 22.12 49.76 -33.24
CA MET A 251 21.40 50.16 -34.46
C MET A 251 20.54 51.42 -34.27
N VAL A 252 20.39 51.90 -33.03
CA VAL A 252 19.60 53.11 -32.72
C VAL A 252 20.46 54.39 -32.77
N GLN A 253 21.77 54.26 -33.03
CA GLN A 253 22.73 55.38 -32.99
C GLN A 253 23.46 55.64 -34.32
N GLU A 254 22.90 55.19 -35.44
CA GLU A 254 23.26 55.70 -36.78
C GLU A 254 22.09 56.43 -37.43
#